data_AF-A0A534WMV5-F1
#
_entry.id   AF-A0A534WMV5-F1
#
_cell.length_a   1.000
_cell.length_b   1.000
_cell.length_c   1.000
_cell.angle_alpha   90.00
_cell.angle_beta   90.00
_cell.angle_gamma   90.00
#
_symmetry.space_group_name_H-M   'P 1'
#
loop_
_entity.id
_entity.type
_entity.pdbx_description
1 polymer ?
#
loop_
_entity_poly.entity_id
_entity_poly.type
_entity_poly.pdbx_seq_one_letter_code
_entity_poly.pdbx_strand_id
1 'polypeptide(L)'
;MRPVRFAAVVPCAITFWASVALAQKVLPSPEPPFQGVANRTLAGSKPDYPRPVQAPQGAPNILLILIDDAGFGNPSTFGGPVQTPTLDRLARDGLRYNRFHVTALCSPTRAALLSGRNHHAVGFGSIAEAHSGWPGYNAMWPRSAASIAEILRDSGYSTGVFGKWHLTPDTLPVRRHDREGGLRAALSRRSVVRDEYGRRTAAFVVVRRAMGMPP
;
A
#
# COMPACT_ATOMS: atom_id res chain seq x y z
N MET A 1 42.77 -7.91 61.94
CA MET A 1 42.33 -6.66 61.28
C MET A 1 42.60 -6.81 59.78
N ARG A 2 41.55 -6.85 58.95
CA ARG A 2 41.66 -6.95 57.48
C ARG A 2 41.47 -5.55 56.87
N PRO A 3 42.29 -5.11 55.91
CA PRO A 3 42.14 -3.79 55.31
C PRO A 3 40.95 -3.76 54.35
N VAL A 4 40.12 -2.73 54.48
CA VAL A 4 38.98 -2.45 53.58
C VAL A 4 39.53 -1.90 52.27
N ARG A 5 39.21 -2.55 51.15
CA ARG A 5 39.55 -2.08 49.79
C ARG A 5 38.45 -1.13 49.32
N PHE A 6 38.82 0.11 48.98
CA PHE A 6 37.94 1.03 48.27
C PHE A 6 37.90 0.67 46.79
N ALA A 7 36.70 0.37 46.27
CA ALA A 7 36.47 0.18 44.86
C ALA A 7 36.31 1.55 44.17
N ALA A 8 37.17 1.85 43.20
CA ALA A 8 37.02 3.02 42.34
C ALA A 8 35.85 2.79 41.37
N VAL A 9 34.83 3.63 41.45
CA VAL A 9 33.72 3.65 40.50
C VAL A 9 34.20 4.37 39.24
N VAL A 10 34.36 3.63 38.15
CA VAL A 10 34.61 4.19 36.81
C VAL A 10 33.29 4.75 36.29
N PRO A 11 33.17 6.06 35.99
CA PRO A 11 31.94 6.60 35.43
C PRO A 11 31.81 6.13 33.97
N CYS A 12 30.84 5.25 33.73
CA CYS A 12 30.42 4.83 32.40
C CYS A 12 29.77 6.04 31.71
N ALA A 13 30.48 6.66 30.78
CA ALA A 13 29.94 7.72 29.94
C ALA A 13 28.87 7.12 29.02
N ILE A 14 27.60 7.29 29.39
CA ILE A 14 26.47 6.97 28.53
C ILE A 14 26.49 7.98 27.38
N THR A 15 27.11 7.61 26.27
CA THR A 15 26.99 8.38 25.02
C THR A 15 25.56 8.20 24.50
N PHE A 16 24.71 9.19 24.77
CA PHE A 16 23.39 9.31 24.16
C PHE A 16 23.59 9.55 22.65
N TRP A 17 23.55 8.49 21.86
CA TRP A 17 23.32 8.61 20.42
C TRP A 17 21.88 9.12 20.25
N ALA A 18 21.73 10.43 20.13
CA ALA A 18 20.49 11.00 19.65
C ALA A 18 20.28 10.49 18.22
N SER A 19 19.46 9.45 18.08
CA SER A 19 18.85 9.12 16.80
C SER A 19 18.17 10.38 16.31
N VAL A 20 18.76 11.05 15.32
CA VAL A 20 18.06 12.06 14.54
C VAL A 20 16.85 11.33 13.97
N ALA A 21 15.68 11.57 14.55
CA ALA A 21 14.44 11.13 13.96
C ALA A 21 14.39 11.78 12.58
N LEU A 22 14.70 11.00 11.53
CA LEU A 22 14.50 11.42 10.16
C LEU A 22 13.05 11.86 10.08
N ALA A 23 12.83 13.15 9.84
CA ALA A 23 11.50 13.73 9.71
C ALA A 23 10.68 12.82 8.78
N GLN A 24 9.58 12.29 9.28
CA GLN A 24 8.69 11.48 8.47
C GLN A 24 8.30 12.32 7.25
N LYS A 25 8.69 11.85 6.06
CA LYS A 25 8.32 12.49 4.81
C LYS A 25 6.80 12.51 4.73
N VAL A 26 6.19 13.68 4.90
CA VAL A 26 4.74 13.86 4.82
C VAL A 26 4.32 13.72 3.35
N LEU A 27 3.37 12.84 3.09
CA LEU A 27 2.77 12.63 1.77
C LEU A 27 1.33 13.19 1.73
N PRO A 28 0.88 13.72 0.59
CA PRO A 28 1.65 13.95 -0.65
C PRO A 28 2.69 15.06 -0.46
N SER A 29 3.80 14.99 -1.21
CA SER A 29 4.80 16.07 -1.20
C SER A 29 4.21 17.36 -1.81
N PRO A 30 4.57 18.55 -1.29
CA PRO A 30 4.12 19.82 -1.86
C PRO A 30 4.62 19.97 -3.30
N GLU A 31 3.93 20.80 -4.08
CA GLU A 31 4.36 21.13 -5.44
C GLU A 31 5.75 21.79 -5.42
N PRO A 32 6.68 21.37 -6.31
CA PRO A 32 7.99 22.00 -6.38
C PRO A 32 7.84 23.46 -6.82
N PRO A 33 8.63 24.39 -6.26
CA PRO A 33 8.59 25.79 -6.68
C PRO A 33 9.05 25.92 -8.13
N PHE A 34 8.41 26.82 -8.88
CA PHE A 34 8.79 27.16 -10.25
C PHE A 34 10.24 27.65 -10.30
N GLN A 35 11.10 26.97 -11.07
CA GLN A 35 12.50 27.35 -11.25
C GLN A 35 12.74 28.16 -12.54
N GLY A 36 11.68 28.47 -13.27
CA GLY A 36 11.76 29.31 -14.47
C GLY A 36 11.86 30.79 -14.13
N VAL A 37 11.74 31.62 -15.16
CA VAL A 37 11.75 33.08 -15.04
C VAL A 37 10.47 33.61 -15.66
N ALA A 38 9.65 34.33 -14.88
CA ALA A 38 8.43 34.97 -15.34
C ALA A 38 8.63 36.49 -15.40
N ASN A 39 8.92 37.01 -16.60
CA ASN A 39 9.10 38.44 -16.83
C ASN A 39 7.79 39.12 -17.24
N ARG A 40 7.80 40.46 -17.29
CA ARG A 40 6.63 41.27 -17.74
C ARG A 40 6.20 40.95 -19.17
N THR A 41 7.12 40.50 -20.02
CA THR A 41 6.86 40.04 -21.39
C THR A 41 7.29 38.58 -21.58
N LEU A 42 6.70 37.89 -22.56
CA LEU A 42 7.14 36.55 -22.97
C LEU A 42 8.62 36.55 -23.38
N ALA A 43 9.06 37.61 -24.08
CA ALA A 43 10.46 37.82 -24.40
C ALA A 43 11.30 37.86 -23.09
N GLY A 44 12.26 36.94 -22.98
CA GLY A 44 13.13 36.78 -21.82
C GLY A 44 12.57 35.91 -20.69
N SER A 45 11.31 35.48 -20.75
CA SER A 45 10.75 34.50 -19.81
C SER A 45 11.29 33.09 -20.12
N LYS A 46 11.50 32.26 -19.09
CA LYS A 46 11.94 30.86 -19.22
C LYS A 46 10.93 29.94 -18.56
N PRO A 47 10.30 29.02 -19.30
CA PRO A 47 9.41 28.03 -18.69
C PRO A 47 10.22 27.02 -17.88
N ASP A 48 9.60 26.50 -16.84
CA ASP A 48 10.03 25.32 -16.10
C ASP A 48 8.77 24.48 -15.80
N TYR A 49 8.83 23.19 -16.15
CA TYR A 49 7.71 22.29 -15.97
C TYR A 49 7.90 21.46 -14.70
N PRO A 50 6.85 21.26 -13.89
CA PRO A 50 6.93 20.39 -12.74
C PRO A 50 7.29 18.97 -13.20
N ARG A 51 8.33 18.40 -12.59
CA ARG A 51 8.78 17.03 -12.90
C ARG A 51 7.95 16.04 -12.08
N PRO A 52 7.54 14.89 -12.66
CA PRO A 52 6.84 13.86 -11.91
C PRO A 52 7.77 13.26 -10.84
N VAL A 53 7.20 12.88 -9.71
CA VAL A 53 7.93 12.15 -8.66
C VAL A 53 8.42 10.83 -9.22
N GLN A 54 9.71 10.55 -9.04
CA GLN A 54 10.34 9.29 -9.47
C GLN A 54 10.65 8.43 -8.24
N ALA A 55 10.46 7.12 -8.40
CA ALA A 55 10.87 6.17 -7.38
C ALA A 55 12.39 6.17 -7.19
N PRO A 56 12.90 6.04 -5.94
CA PRO A 56 14.32 6.05 -5.64
C PRO A 56 15.14 5.07 -6.49
N GLN A 57 16.43 5.34 -6.64
CA GLN A 57 17.34 4.40 -7.28
C GLN A 57 17.39 3.10 -6.47
N GLY A 58 17.29 1.96 -7.17
CA GLY A 58 17.25 0.64 -6.53
C GLY A 58 15.90 0.25 -5.92
N ALA A 59 14.85 1.06 -6.06
CA ALA A 59 13.50 0.71 -5.63
C ALA A 59 13.01 -0.60 -6.30
N PRO A 60 12.57 -1.62 -5.52
CA PRO A 60 12.15 -2.91 -6.06
C PRO A 60 10.78 -2.81 -6.74
N ASN A 61 10.44 -3.76 -7.61
CA ASN A 61 9.05 -3.94 -8.02
C ASN A 61 8.29 -4.71 -6.94
N ILE A 62 7.02 -4.36 -6.72
CA ILE A 62 6.18 -5.03 -5.72
C ILE A 62 5.03 -5.73 -6.46
N LEU A 63 4.88 -7.02 -6.24
CA LEU A 63 3.78 -7.83 -6.74
C LEU A 63 3.04 -8.44 -5.56
N LEU A 64 1.79 -8.01 -5.36
CA LEU A 64 0.90 -8.58 -4.35
C LEU A 64 -0.12 -9.49 -5.02
N ILE A 65 -0.13 -10.77 -4.64
CA ILE A 65 -1.05 -11.78 -5.15
C ILE A 65 -2.00 -12.16 -4.01
N LEU A 66 -3.29 -11.88 -4.17
CA LEU A 66 -4.32 -12.27 -3.22
C LEU A 66 -5.28 -13.27 -3.87
N ILE A 67 -5.30 -14.50 -3.33
CA ILE A 67 -6.19 -15.58 -3.75
C ILE A 67 -7.47 -15.51 -2.91
N ASP A 68 -8.62 -15.57 -3.58
CA ASP A 68 -9.93 -15.45 -2.94
C ASP A 68 -10.38 -16.83 -2.46
N ASP A 69 -10.88 -16.90 -1.22
CA ASP A 69 -11.44 -18.11 -0.58
C ASP A 69 -10.54 -19.36 -0.62
N ALA A 70 -9.21 -19.15 -0.60
CA ALA A 70 -8.24 -20.24 -0.52
C ALA A 70 -8.07 -20.72 0.94
N GLY A 71 -8.51 -21.95 1.22
CA GLY A 71 -8.28 -22.61 2.49
C GLY A 71 -6.80 -22.95 2.71
N PHE A 72 -6.30 -22.77 3.94
CA PHE A 72 -4.91 -23.03 4.31
C PHE A 72 -4.45 -24.46 3.99
N GLY A 73 -5.33 -25.45 4.19
CA GLY A 73 -5.04 -26.87 3.93
C GLY A 73 -5.23 -27.34 2.50
N ASN A 74 -5.55 -26.45 1.55
CA ASN A 74 -5.77 -26.82 0.16
C ASN A 74 -4.46 -27.02 -0.64
N PRO A 75 -3.52 -26.05 -0.68
CA PRO A 75 -2.33 -26.14 -1.54
C PRO A 75 -1.26 -27.10 -1.02
N SER A 76 -0.55 -27.76 -1.94
CA SER A 76 0.62 -28.62 -1.69
C SER A 76 1.70 -27.91 -0.88
N THR A 77 1.83 -26.59 -1.02
CA THR A 77 2.82 -25.77 -0.31
C THR A 77 2.68 -25.80 1.21
N PHE A 78 1.48 -26.12 1.70
CA PHE A 78 1.15 -26.29 3.12
C PHE A 78 0.70 -27.73 3.47
N GLY A 79 0.99 -28.71 2.60
CA GLY A 79 0.67 -30.13 2.80
C GLY A 79 -0.73 -30.56 2.32
N GLY A 80 -1.42 -29.70 1.58
CA GLY A 80 -2.73 -29.98 1.02
C GLY A 80 -2.71 -30.84 -0.25
N PRO A 81 -3.88 -31.36 -0.68
CA PRO A 81 -3.98 -32.24 -1.84
C PRO A 81 -3.88 -31.53 -3.20
N VAL A 82 -4.09 -30.20 -3.25
CA VAL A 82 -4.09 -29.44 -4.50
C VAL A 82 -2.67 -29.13 -4.93
N GLN A 83 -2.25 -29.69 -6.07
CA GLN A 83 -0.90 -29.50 -6.60
C GLN A 83 -0.69 -28.04 -7.04
N THR A 84 0.27 -27.36 -6.40
CA THR A 84 0.60 -25.95 -6.65
C THR A 84 2.09 -25.74 -6.91
N PRO A 85 2.67 -26.33 -7.97
CA PRO A 85 4.12 -26.36 -8.20
C PRO A 85 4.76 -24.96 -8.31
N THR A 86 4.02 -23.98 -8.80
CA THR A 86 4.50 -22.59 -8.86
C THR A 86 4.62 -21.97 -7.47
N LEU A 87 3.64 -22.21 -6.57
CA LEU A 87 3.71 -21.76 -5.18
C LEU A 87 4.79 -22.51 -4.41
N ASP A 88 4.97 -23.80 -4.68
CA ASP A 88 6.04 -24.62 -4.09
C ASP A 88 7.43 -24.10 -4.46
N ARG A 89 7.62 -23.63 -5.69
CA ARG A 89 8.86 -22.96 -6.10
C ARG A 89 9.05 -21.63 -5.36
N LEU A 90 8.03 -20.78 -5.32
CA LEU A 90 8.11 -19.48 -4.61
C LEU A 90 8.41 -19.67 -3.12
N ALA A 91 7.84 -20.70 -2.49
CA ALA A 91 8.07 -21.01 -1.09
C ALA A 91 9.47 -21.55 -0.79
N ARG A 92 10.10 -22.27 -1.74
CA ARG A 92 11.48 -22.75 -1.59
C ARG A 92 12.50 -21.61 -1.64
N ASP A 93 12.25 -20.62 -2.48
CA ASP A 93 13.13 -19.47 -2.68
C ASP A 93 12.76 -18.27 -1.78
N GLY A 94 11.84 -18.46 -0.83
CA GLY A 94 11.23 -17.37 -0.05
C GLY A 94 10.86 -17.76 1.38
N LEU A 95 9.90 -17.02 1.94
CA LEU A 95 9.40 -17.23 3.30
C LEU A 95 7.98 -17.79 3.27
N ARG A 96 7.68 -18.66 4.24
CA ARG A 96 6.33 -19.18 4.52
C ARG A 96 5.90 -18.82 5.93
N TYR A 97 4.62 -18.46 6.07
CA TYR A 97 4.02 -18.13 7.36
C TYR A 97 2.91 -19.12 7.68
N ASN A 98 3.06 -19.84 8.80
CA ASN A 98 2.01 -20.74 9.31
C ASN A 98 1.03 -20.04 10.26
N ARG A 99 1.27 -18.75 10.56
CA ARG A 99 0.42 -17.90 11.40
C ARG A 99 0.23 -16.54 10.74
N PHE A 100 -0.42 -16.55 9.57
CA PHE A 100 -0.85 -15.37 8.86
C PHE A 100 -2.36 -15.23 9.00
N HIS A 101 -2.81 -14.09 9.52
CA HIS A 101 -4.23 -13.89 9.84
C HIS A 101 -4.85 -12.87 8.90
N VAL A 102 -6.02 -13.22 8.38
CA VAL A 102 -6.93 -12.34 7.65
C VAL A 102 -8.21 -12.18 8.46
N THR A 103 -9.10 -11.30 8.02
CA THR A 103 -10.45 -11.24 8.61
C THR A 103 -11.31 -12.40 8.09
N ALA A 104 -12.47 -12.64 8.69
CA ALA A 104 -13.39 -13.69 8.26
C ALA A 104 -14.04 -13.43 6.88
N LEU A 105 -13.88 -12.23 6.31
CA LEU A 105 -14.59 -11.77 5.11
C LEU A 105 -13.64 -11.12 4.09
N CYS A 106 -14.05 -11.13 2.83
CA CYS A 106 -13.25 -10.63 1.70
C CYS A 106 -13.06 -9.10 1.71
N SER A 107 -14.13 -8.29 1.76
CA SER A 107 -13.98 -6.82 1.80
C SER A 107 -13.16 -6.33 3.01
N PRO A 108 -13.44 -6.78 4.25
CA PRO A 108 -12.67 -6.34 5.42
C PRO A 108 -11.19 -6.74 5.33
N THR A 109 -10.86 -7.93 4.81
CA THR A 109 -9.47 -8.35 4.57
C THR A 109 -8.77 -7.43 3.57
N ARG A 110 -9.42 -7.12 2.44
CA ARG A 110 -8.87 -6.23 1.41
C ARG A 110 -8.67 -4.81 1.94
N ALA A 111 -9.61 -4.32 2.74
CA ALA A 111 -9.51 -3.00 3.35
C ALA A 111 -8.33 -2.91 4.33
N ALA A 112 -8.18 -3.93 5.18
CA ALA A 112 -7.05 -4.00 6.11
C ALA A 112 -5.71 -4.13 5.38
N LEU A 113 -5.64 -5.00 4.36
CA LEU A 113 -4.45 -5.20 3.53
C LEU A 113 -3.98 -3.91 2.85
N LEU A 114 -4.91 -3.14 2.28
CA LEU A 114 -4.56 -1.93 1.54
C LEU A 114 -4.30 -0.73 2.43
N SER A 115 -4.94 -0.63 3.60
CA SER A 115 -4.76 0.50 4.52
C SER A 115 -3.67 0.29 5.58
N GLY A 116 -3.32 -0.96 5.87
CA GLY A 116 -2.54 -1.31 7.06
C GLY A 116 -3.28 -1.03 8.38
N ARG A 117 -4.61 -0.88 8.35
CA ARG A 117 -5.44 -0.54 9.52
C ARG A 117 -6.48 -1.61 9.79
N ASN A 118 -7.05 -1.57 11.00
CA ASN A 118 -8.23 -2.36 11.30
C ASN A 118 -9.38 -1.96 10.35
N HIS A 119 -10.07 -2.96 9.79
CA HIS A 119 -11.09 -2.76 8.78
C HIS A 119 -12.31 -1.94 9.26
N HIS A 120 -12.64 -1.97 10.55
CA HIS A 120 -13.66 -1.07 11.13
C HIS A 120 -13.22 0.40 11.08
N ALA A 121 -11.93 0.69 11.26
CA ALA A 121 -11.41 2.05 11.22
C ALA A 121 -11.43 2.67 9.82
N VAL A 122 -11.67 1.86 8.78
CA VAL A 122 -11.72 2.29 7.38
C VAL A 122 -13.08 2.03 6.72
N GLY A 123 -14.13 1.79 7.50
CA GLY A 123 -15.50 1.69 6.99
C GLY A 123 -15.94 0.29 6.56
N PHE A 124 -15.08 -0.73 6.68
CA PHE A 124 -15.34 -2.09 6.21
C PHE A 124 -15.53 -3.07 7.38
N GLY A 125 -16.49 -2.81 8.26
CA GLY A 125 -16.90 -3.74 9.32
C GLY A 125 -17.63 -4.99 8.81
N SER A 126 -18.11 -4.98 7.57
CA SER A 126 -18.76 -6.09 6.87
C SER A 126 -18.34 -6.09 5.38
N ILE A 127 -18.89 -7.03 4.60
CA ILE A 127 -18.79 -7.00 3.14
C ILE A 127 -19.41 -5.73 2.56
N ALA A 128 -18.89 -5.26 1.42
CA ALA A 128 -19.32 -4.00 0.81
C ALA A 128 -20.82 -3.98 0.41
N GLU A 129 -21.40 -5.15 0.17
CA GLU A 129 -22.83 -5.34 -0.16
C GLU A 129 -23.75 -5.21 1.07
N ALA A 130 -23.22 -5.49 2.26
CA ALA A 130 -23.94 -5.43 3.53
C ALA A 130 -23.53 -4.19 4.35
N HIS A 131 -23.28 -3.08 3.65
CA HIS A 131 -22.96 -1.81 4.29
C HIS A 131 -24.17 -1.23 5.03
N SER A 132 -23.91 -0.33 5.99
CA SER A 132 -24.94 0.36 6.77
C SER A 132 -24.52 1.80 7.10
N GLY A 133 -25.43 2.62 7.61
CA GLY A 133 -25.11 4.00 7.99
C GLY A 133 -24.23 4.16 9.23
N TRP A 134 -23.84 3.07 9.89
CA TRP A 134 -23.10 3.13 11.15
C TRP A 134 -21.60 3.41 10.94
N PRO A 135 -20.94 4.14 11.88
CA PRO A 135 -19.50 4.34 11.84
C PRO A 135 -18.74 3.02 11.73
N GLY A 136 -17.85 2.93 10.74
CA GLY A 136 -17.04 1.75 10.48
C GLY A 136 -17.73 0.64 9.66
N TYR A 137 -18.99 0.80 9.26
CA TYR A 137 -19.75 -0.19 8.48
C TYR A 137 -20.35 0.38 7.19
N ASN A 138 -20.00 1.62 6.85
CA ASN A 138 -20.58 2.36 5.72
C ASN A 138 -19.92 2.07 4.36
N ALA A 139 -18.91 1.20 4.30
CA ALA A 139 -18.14 0.90 3.09
C ALA A 139 -17.57 2.16 2.41
N MET A 140 -17.36 3.24 3.18
CA MET A 140 -16.76 4.48 2.71
C MET A 140 -15.34 4.58 3.24
N TRP A 141 -14.38 4.60 2.32
CA TRP A 141 -12.97 4.77 2.65
C TRP A 141 -12.73 6.20 3.20
N PRO A 142 -12.23 6.36 4.44
CA PRO A 142 -12.09 7.68 5.02
C PRO A 142 -10.86 8.42 4.45
N ARG A 143 -10.96 9.75 4.32
CA ARG A 143 -9.82 10.61 3.90
C ARG A 143 -8.63 10.56 4.86
N SER A 144 -8.83 10.10 6.09
CA SER A 144 -7.77 9.94 7.09
C SER A 144 -6.90 8.70 6.85
N ALA A 145 -7.26 7.83 5.91
CA ALA A 145 -6.52 6.61 5.56
C ALA A 145 -6.04 6.67 4.12
N ALA A 146 -4.73 6.66 3.91
CA ALA A 146 -4.16 6.39 2.60
C ALA A 146 -4.03 4.87 2.40
N SER A 147 -4.24 4.43 1.17
CA SER A 147 -3.91 3.08 0.73
C SER A 147 -2.40 2.95 0.44
N ILE A 148 -1.89 1.72 0.48
CA ILE A 148 -0.51 1.41 0.08
C ILE A 148 -0.23 1.86 -1.36
N ALA A 149 -1.21 1.78 -2.27
CA ALA A 149 -0.99 2.22 -3.64
C ALA A 149 -1.04 3.75 -3.80
N GLU A 150 -1.75 4.51 -2.96
CA GLU A 150 -1.58 5.96 -2.88
C GLU A 150 -0.18 6.33 -2.40
N ILE A 151 0.28 5.70 -1.31
CA ILE A 151 1.60 5.95 -0.73
C ILE A 151 2.71 5.64 -1.75
N LEU A 152 2.61 4.50 -2.46
CA LEU A 152 3.58 4.10 -3.47
C LEU A 152 3.53 5.03 -4.70
N ARG A 153 2.34 5.41 -5.17
CA ARG A 153 2.19 6.36 -6.29
C ARG A 153 2.82 7.71 -5.95
N ASP A 154 2.53 8.25 -4.77
CA ASP A 154 3.09 9.52 -4.30
C ASP A 154 4.61 9.43 -4.02
N SER A 155 5.14 8.20 -4.00
CA SER A 155 6.58 7.88 -3.96
C SER A 155 7.18 7.57 -5.34
N GLY A 156 6.45 7.80 -6.44
CA GLY A 156 6.94 7.67 -7.81
C GLY A 156 6.83 6.27 -8.41
N TYR A 157 6.02 5.40 -7.82
CA TYR A 157 5.69 4.10 -8.41
C TYR A 157 4.50 4.19 -9.37
N SER A 158 4.48 3.31 -10.37
CA SER A 158 3.30 3.02 -11.18
C SER A 158 2.50 1.91 -10.52
N THR A 159 1.27 2.20 -10.10
CA THR A 159 0.35 1.24 -9.46
C THR A 159 -0.73 0.77 -10.42
N GLY A 160 -1.10 -0.50 -10.31
CA GLY A 160 -2.15 -1.15 -11.08
C GLY A 160 -2.76 -2.32 -10.31
N VAL A 161 -4.05 -2.60 -10.56
CA VAL A 161 -4.79 -3.71 -9.95
C VAL A 161 -5.52 -4.50 -11.03
N PHE A 162 -5.42 -5.82 -10.96
CA PHE A 162 -6.09 -6.75 -11.85
C PHE A 162 -6.94 -7.73 -11.05
N GLY A 163 -8.22 -7.84 -11.40
CA GLY A 163 -9.19 -8.78 -10.84
C GLY A 163 -10.06 -8.22 -9.72
N LYS A 164 -10.29 -8.99 -8.63
CA LYS A 164 -11.37 -8.69 -7.66
C LYS A 164 -11.05 -7.49 -6.76
N TRP A 165 -11.82 -6.41 -6.87
CA TRP A 165 -11.69 -5.23 -5.99
C TRP A 165 -12.42 -5.37 -4.65
N HIS A 166 -13.75 -5.54 -4.70
CA HIS A 166 -14.63 -5.78 -3.54
C HIS A 166 -14.60 -4.73 -2.41
N LEU A 167 -14.23 -3.48 -2.73
CA LEU A 167 -14.28 -2.33 -1.83
C LEU A 167 -15.14 -1.19 -2.43
N THR A 168 -16.18 -1.55 -3.16
CA THR A 168 -17.13 -0.59 -3.74
C THR A 168 -18.54 -1.07 -3.42
N PRO A 169 -19.33 -0.30 -2.65
CA PRO A 169 -20.70 -0.67 -2.32
C PRO A 169 -21.61 -0.50 -3.55
N ASP A 170 -22.60 -1.39 -3.70
CA ASP A 170 -23.45 -1.45 -4.88
C ASP A 170 -24.55 -0.36 -4.91
N THR A 171 -25.00 0.07 -3.72
CA THR A 171 -26.25 0.85 -3.58
C THR A 171 -26.07 2.27 -3.04
N LEU A 172 -24.86 2.69 -2.67
CA LEU A 172 -24.64 4.07 -2.23
C LEU A 172 -24.62 5.02 -3.43
N PRO A 173 -25.21 6.24 -3.32
CA PRO A 173 -24.96 7.33 -4.24
C PRO A 173 -23.54 7.88 -3.96
N VAL A 174 -22.52 7.04 -4.18
CA VAL A 174 -21.12 7.45 -4.04
C VAL A 174 -20.87 8.54 -5.06
N ARG A 175 -20.42 9.72 -4.60
CA ARG A 175 -20.00 10.79 -5.49
C ARG A 175 -18.93 10.23 -6.42
N ARG A 176 -18.78 10.76 -7.64
CA ARG A 176 -17.78 10.28 -8.61
C ARG A 176 -16.37 10.17 -8.00
N HIS A 177 -16.04 11.09 -7.07
CA HIS A 177 -14.81 11.09 -6.29
C HIS A 177 -14.64 9.90 -5.32
N ASP A 178 -15.73 9.30 -4.80
CA ASP A 178 -15.70 8.17 -3.87
C ASP A 178 -15.62 6.82 -4.60
N ARG A 179 -16.25 6.70 -5.80
CA ARG A 179 -15.93 5.61 -6.74
C ARG A 179 -14.46 5.66 -7.15
N GLU A 180 -13.95 6.86 -7.34
CA GLU A 180 -12.55 7.11 -7.65
C GLU A 180 -11.65 7.03 -6.42
N GLY A 181 -12.13 7.10 -5.17
CA GLY A 181 -11.27 7.00 -3.98
C GLY A 181 -10.66 5.61 -3.85
N GLY A 182 -11.47 4.56 -3.96
CA GLY A 182 -10.98 3.18 -4.04
C GLY A 182 -10.20 2.87 -5.32
N LEU A 183 -10.56 3.49 -6.45
CA LEU A 183 -9.90 3.25 -7.73
C LEU A 183 -8.58 4.05 -7.90
N ARG A 184 -8.48 5.24 -7.32
CA ARG A 184 -7.27 6.08 -7.21
C ARG A 184 -6.33 5.52 -6.16
N ALA A 185 -6.87 4.87 -5.13
CA ALA A 185 -6.14 3.98 -4.23
C ALA A 185 -5.48 2.78 -4.94
N ALA A 186 -5.73 2.55 -6.23
CA ALA A 186 -5.26 1.37 -6.96
C ALA A 186 -4.52 1.68 -8.28
N LEU A 187 -4.91 2.70 -9.03
CA LEU A 187 -4.53 2.83 -10.44
C LEU A 187 -3.86 4.16 -10.80
N SER A 188 -2.67 4.08 -11.41
CA SER A 188 -2.01 5.20 -12.11
C SER A 188 -2.50 5.38 -13.55
N ARG A 189 -3.11 4.34 -14.17
CA ARG A 189 -3.73 4.37 -15.50
C ARG A 189 -5.00 3.52 -15.51
N ARG A 190 -6.05 3.98 -16.19
CA ARG A 190 -7.35 3.31 -16.29
C ARG A 190 -7.20 1.95 -16.97
N SER A 191 -7.23 0.86 -16.20
CA SER A 191 -7.50 -0.47 -16.73
C SER A 191 -8.30 -1.27 -15.71
N VAL A 192 -9.63 -1.20 -15.82
CA VAL A 192 -10.51 -2.18 -15.19
C VAL A 192 -10.64 -3.32 -16.19
N VAL A 193 -9.91 -4.41 -15.99
CA VAL A 193 -10.02 -5.61 -16.83
C VAL A 193 -11.08 -6.51 -16.23
N ARG A 194 -12.11 -6.84 -17.00
CA ARG A 194 -13.11 -7.89 -16.71
C ARG A 194 -12.72 -9.14 -17.50
N ASP A 195 -12.89 -10.32 -16.91
CA ASP A 195 -12.70 -11.58 -17.64
C ASP A 195 -13.95 -11.98 -18.43
N GLU A 196 -13.80 -13.00 -19.27
CA GLU A 196 -14.82 -13.49 -20.22
C GLU A 196 -15.96 -14.31 -19.58
N TYR A 197 -15.86 -14.64 -18.29
CA TYR A 197 -16.86 -15.45 -17.55
C TYR A 197 -17.52 -14.74 -16.37
N GLY A 198 -17.22 -13.45 -16.13
CA GLY A 198 -17.85 -12.67 -15.07
C GLY A 198 -17.53 -13.16 -13.64
N ARG A 199 -16.55 -14.06 -13.48
CA ARG A 199 -16.14 -14.63 -12.20
C ARG A 199 -14.87 -13.96 -11.73
N ARG A 200 -14.95 -13.25 -10.60
CA ARG A 200 -13.87 -12.41 -10.08
C ARG A 200 -12.85 -13.26 -9.32
N THR A 201 -11.83 -13.80 -9.99
CA THR A 201 -10.73 -14.50 -9.30
C THR A 201 -9.40 -13.77 -9.45
N ALA A 202 -8.65 -13.76 -8.33
CA ALA A 202 -7.34 -13.16 -8.06
C ALA A 202 -7.29 -11.63 -8.11
N ALA A 203 -6.84 -10.99 -7.03
CA ALA A 203 -6.43 -9.59 -7.08
C ALA A 203 -4.90 -9.53 -7.16
N PHE A 204 -4.38 -9.04 -8.28
CA PHE A 204 -2.97 -8.72 -8.45
C PHE A 204 -2.80 -7.22 -8.31
N VAL A 205 -2.09 -6.76 -7.29
CA VAL A 205 -1.59 -5.37 -7.27
C VAL A 205 -0.18 -5.40 -7.83
N VAL A 206 -0.02 -4.89 -9.05
CA VAL A 206 1.29 -4.74 -9.67
C VAL A 206 1.74 -3.31 -9.43
N VAL A 207 2.85 -3.16 -8.74
CA VAL A 207 3.51 -1.89 -8.52
C VAL A 207 4.88 -1.96 -9.18
N ARG A 208 5.03 -1.27 -10.30
CA ARG A 208 6.31 -1.14 -11.00
C ARG A 208 6.98 0.17 -10.66
N ARG A 209 8.30 0.15 -10.58
CA ARG A 209 9.10 1.38 -10.64
C ARG A 209 8.77 2.09 -11.96
N ALA A 210 8.42 3.37 -11.91
CA ALA A 210 8.30 4.16 -13.13
C ALA A 210 9.69 4.21 -13.78
N MET A 211 9.88 3.53 -14.91
CA MET A 211 11.09 3.71 -15.72
C MET A 211 11.03 5.13 -16.29
N GLY A 212 12.08 5.92 -16.10
CA GLY A 212 12.17 7.24 -16.69
C GLY A 212 11.91 7.12 -18.18
N MET A 213 10.80 7.71 -18.65
CA MET A 213 10.65 7.92 -20.09
C MET A 213 11.73 8.93 -20.48
N PRO A 214 12.53 8.67 -21.53
CA PRO A 214 13.37 9.71 -22.07
C PRO A 214 12.49 10.89 -22.53
N PRO A 215 13.00 12.13 -22.44
CA PRO A 215 12.27 13.33 -22.85
C PRO A 215 11.85 13.29 -24.32
#